data_AF-A0A1H3Z9C2-F1
#
_entry.id   AF-A0A1H3Z9C2-F1
#
_cell.length_a   1.000
_cell.length_b   1.000
_cell.length_c   1.000
_cell.angle_alpha   90.00
_cell.angle_beta   90.00
_cell.angle_gamma   90.00
#
_symmetry.space_group_name_H-M   'P 1'
#
loop_
_entity.id
_entity.type
_entity.pdbx_description
1 polymer ?
#
loop_
_entity_poly.entity_id
_entity_poly.type
_entity_poly.pdbx_seq_one_letter_code
_entity_poly.pdbx_strand_id
1 'polypeptide(L)' 'MDRDSTGRKPQHSSREASVFEWNPASMRVLEKVGFTREGVLRRSVFKDGRRIDSVMYAMLRGDRAG' A
#
# COMPACT_ATOMS: atom_id res chain seq x y z
N MET A 1 -39.99 13.65 0.26
CA MET A 1 -39.35 13.40 1.58
C MET A 1 -38.86 11.97 1.55
N ASP A 2 -37.66 11.75 1.04
CA ASP A 2 -36.95 10.46 1.12
C ASP A 2 -35.77 10.67 2.05
N ARG A 3 -35.95 10.31 3.32
CA ARG A 3 -34.92 10.35 4.35
C ARG A 3 -34.38 8.94 4.56
N ASP A 4 -33.50 8.49 3.68
CA ASP A 4 -32.36 7.66 4.09
C ASP A 4 -31.31 7.55 2.98
N SER A 5 -30.57 8.63 2.75
CA SER A 5 -29.28 8.59 2.06
C SER A 5 -28.17 8.51 3.12
N THR A 6 -28.21 7.49 3.99
CA THR A 6 -27.05 7.16 4.83
C THR A 6 -25.96 6.58 3.95
N GLY A 7 -25.24 7.47 3.26
CA GLY A 7 -23.97 7.20 2.60
C GLY A 7 -22.93 6.81 3.63
N ARG A 8 -23.05 5.60 4.17
CA ARG A 8 -22.08 4.98 5.08
C ARG A 8 -20.81 4.76 4.25
N LYS A 9 -19.88 5.71 4.33
CA LYS A 9 -18.53 5.53 3.77
C LYS A 9 -17.98 4.19 4.28
N PRO A 10 -17.29 3.41 3.43
CA PRO A 10 -16.76 2.12 3.83
C PRO A 10 -15.92 2.27 5.11
N GLN A 11 -16.25 1.49 6.14
CA GLN A 11 -15.67 1.61 7.48
C GLN A 11 -14.28 0.98 7.62
N HIS A 12 -13.66 0.60 6.49
CA HIS A 12 -12.39 -0.11 6.42
C HIS A 12 -11.50 0.56 5.36
N SER A 13 -10.83 1.65 5.74
CA SER A 13 -9.86 2.29 4.84
C SER A 13 -8.49 1.64 5.05
N SER A 14 -8.19 0.59 4.27
CA SER A 14 -6.80 0.18 4.06
C SER A 14 -6.05 1.33 3.37
N ARG A 15 -4.76 1.47 3.69
CA ARG A 15 -3.84 2.31 2.91
C ARG A 15 -2.87 1.40 2.20
N GLU A 16 -2.62 1.69 0.93
CA GLU A 16 -1.72 0.90 0.10
C GLU A 16 -0.58 1.77 -0.40
N ALA A 17 0.59 1.17 -0.52
CA ALA A 17 1.78 1.80 -1.09
C ALA A 17 2.57 0.77 -1.89
N SER A 18 3.31 1.23 -2.89
CA SER A 18 4.23 0.38 -3.63
C SER A 18 5.60 1.02 -3.78
N VAL A 19 6.64 0.20 -3.72
CA VAL A 19 8.05 0.63 -3.80
C VAL A 19 8.77 -0.23 -4.82
N PHE A 20 9.61 0.40 -5.65
CA PHE A 20 10.43 -0.36 -6.59
C PHE A 20 11.46 -1.22 -5.86
N GLU A 21 11.71 -2.42 -6.38
CA GLU A 21 12.61 -3.41 -5.77
C GLU A 21 14.00 -2.87 -5.39
N TRP A 22 14.52 -1.90 -6.15
CA TRP A 22 15.85 -1.32 -5.95
C TRP A 22 15.93 -0.26 -4.84
N ASN A 23 14.80 0.10 -4.20
CA ASN A 23 14.76 1.13 -3.16
C ASN A 23 14.46 0.55 -1.76
N PRO A 24 15.44 -0.13 -1.12
CA PRO A 24 15.25 -0.69 0.21
C PRO A 24 15.15 0.38 1.31
N ALA A 25 15.52 1.64 1.05
CA ALA A 25 15.37 2.72 2.01
C ALA A 25 13.88 3.06 2.23
N SER A 26 13.11 3.21 1.15
CA SER A 26 11.67 3.46 1.24
C SER A 26 10.90 2.27 1.82
N MET A 27 11.33 1.03 1.55
CA MET A 27 10.75 -0.17 2.17
C MET A 27 10.85 -0.12 3.71
N ARG A 28 12.04 0.20 4.24
CA ARG A 28 12.24 0.33 5.70
C ARG A 28 11.40 1.45 6.30
N VAL A 29 11.17 2.55 5.58
CA VAL A 29 10.29 3.63 6.04
C VAL A 29 8.85 3.14 6.14
N LEU A 30 8.35 2.42 5.13
CA LEU A 30 7.00 1.86 5.15
C LEU A 30 6.82 0.90 6.33
N GLU A 31 7.75 -0.03 6.51
CA GLU A 31 7.75 -0.97 7.63
C GLU A 31 7.78 -0.24 8.98
N LYS A 32 8.65 0.78 9.12
CA LYS A 32 8.76 1.58 10.34
C LYS A 32 7.49 2.36 10.67
N VAL A 33 6.73 2.81 9.68
CA VAL A 33 5.48 3.56 9.94
C VAL A 33 4.26 2.64 10.05
N GLY A 34 4.45 1.32 10.01
CA GLY A 34 3.41 0.32 10.29
C GLY A 34 2.74 -0.28 9.05
N PHE A 35 3.32 -0.15 7.85
CA PHE A 35 2.89 -0.95 6.71
C PHE A 35 3.47 -2.36 6.78
N THR A 36 2.71 -3.33 6.30
CA THR A 36 3.11 -4.72 6.12
C THR A 36 3.32 -5.02 4.65
N ARG A 37 4.36 -5.79 4.32
CA ARG A 37 4.62 -6.26 2.95
C ARG A 37 3.64 -7.36 2.58
N GLU A 38 2.82 -7.12 1.56
CA GLU A 38 1.77 -8.04 1.10
C GLU A 38 2.22 -8.89 -0.10
N GLY A 39 3.16 -8.38 -0.91
CA GLY A 39 3.60 -9.14 -2.08
C GLY A 39 4.61 -8.43 -2.98
N VAL A 40 4.99 -9.13 -4.05
CA VAL A 40 5.84 -8.60 -5.12
C VAL A 40 5.16 -8.83 -6.46
N LEU A 41 4.95 -7.76 -7.20
CA LEU A 41 4.42 -7.79 -8.55
C LEU A 41 5.60 -7.87 -9.50
N ARG A 42 5.83 -9.07 -10.05
CA ARG A 42 6.98 -9.34 -10.92
C ARG A 42 6.84 -8.62 -12.26
N ARG A 43 7.87 -7.87 -12.66
CA ARG A 43 7.97 -7.14 -13.93
C ARG A 43 6.77 -6.23 -14.21
N SER A 44 6.16 -5.66 -13.17
CA SER A 44 4.92 -4.88 -13.27
C SER A 44 5.12 -3.42 -13.63
N VAL A 45 6.36 -2.91 -13.51
CA VAL A 45 6.70 -1.52 -13.81
C VAL A 45 7.70 -1.48 -14.95
N PHE A 46 7.49 -0.59 -15.92
CA PHE A 46 8.51 -0.25 -16.91
C PHE A 46 9.12 1.11 -16.58
N LYS A 47 10.41 1.14 -16.26
CA LYS A 47 11.14 2.36 -15.87
C LYS A 47 12.58 2.28 -16.38
N ASP A 48 13.10 3.39 -16.88
CA ASP A 48 14.48 3.51 -17.39
C ASP A 48 14.85 2.41 -18.40
N GLY A 49 13.92 2.07 -19.30
CA GLY A 49 14.09 1.04 -20.32
C GLY A 49 14.04 -0.41 -19.82
N ARG A 50 13.70 -0.64 -18.55
CA ARG A 50 13.72 -1.98 -17.93
C ARG A 50 12.37 -2.30 -17.28
N ARG A 51 11.98 -3.58 -17.32
CA ARG A 51 10.89 -4.08 -16.47
C ARG A 51 11.46 -4.43 -15.10
N ILE A 52 10.88 -3.85 -14.06
CA ILE A 52 11.30 -4.04 -12.67
C ILE A 52 10.12 -4.54 -11.83
N ASP A 53 10.46 -5.14 -10.70
CA ASP A 53 9.48 -5.58 -9.72
C ASP A 53 9.03 -4.41 -8.84
N SER A 54 7.76 -4.49 -8.41
CA SER A 54 7.19 -3.58 -7.42
C SER A 54 6.79 -4.35 -6.18
N VAL A 55 7.21 -3.87 -5.01
CA VAL A 55 6.87 -4.43 -3.70
C VAL A 55 5.64 -3.72 -3.18
N MET A 56 4.57 -4.48 -2.93
CA MET A 56 3.31 -3.97 -2.40
C MET A 56 3.28 -4.03 -0.88
N TYR A 57 2.75 -2.95 -0.31
CA TYR A 57 2.57 -2.76 1.12
C TYR A 57 1.13 -2.33 1.40
N ALA A 58 0.57 -2.82 2.50
CA ALA A 58 -0.72 -2.38 3.01
C ALA A 58 -0.65 -2.08 4.52
N MET A 59 -1.51 -1.19 4.98
CA MET A 59 -1.73 -0.90 6.39
C MET A 59 -3.24 -0.88 6.64
N LEU A 60 -3.67 -1.70 7.59
CA LEU A 60 -5.04 -1.75 8.05
C LEU A 60 -5.28 -0.74 9.17
N ARG A 61 -6.56 -0.38 9.35
CA ARG A 61 -6.96 0.50 10.45
C ARG A 61 -6.75 -0.22 11.78
N GLY A 62 -5.77 0.21 12.56
CA GLY A 62 -5.42 -0.39 13.86
C GLY A 62 -3.98 -0.86 13.92
N ASP A 63 -3.34 -1.03 12.75
CA ASP A 63 -1.92 -1.31 12.68
C ASP A 63 -1.15 -0.14 13.29
N ARG A 64 -0.21 -0.45 14.18
CA ARG A 64 0.76 0.48 14.74
C ARG A 64 2.15 -0.06 14.49
N ALA A 65 3.09 0.84 14.26
CA ALA A 65 4.50 0.51 14.39
C ALA A 65 4.77 -0.07 15.78
N GLY A 66 5.49 -1.19 15.82
CA GLY A 66 6.03 -1.75 17.07
C GLY A 66 7.14 -0.89 17.65
#